data_AF-A0A2V9EZ02-F1
#
_entry.id   AF-A0A2V9EZ02-F1
#
_cell.length_a   1.000
_cell.length_b   1.000
_cell.length_c   1.000
_cell.angle_alpha   90.00
_cell.angle_beta   90.00
_cell.angle_gamma   90.00
#
_symmetry.space_group_name_H-M   'P 1'
#
loop_
_entity.id
_entity.type
_entity.pdbx_description
1 polymer ?
#
loop_
_entity_poly.entity_id
_entity_poly.type
_entity_poly.pdbx_seq_one_letter_code
_entity_poly.pdbx_strand_id
1 'polypeptide(L)'
;MWTKQGMRHSSTRLGEIQRGFSILEMMFATVILLVGLVAIAQLVPASILLNHQNRLDSSALVFAQRELDFMIGQPLILTSFTDPQGVYCPGGSTCNLGTPVPANQVQGSPVVVFNNQALIDFSNPNGIANWSFTYQDPNDPSGTTYDIRWAVIVTANNGPPSAKRFILGVRQVGGSGYFQPITLDTMVAR
;
A
#
# COMPACT_ATOMS: atom_id res chain seq x y z
N MET A 1 -58.34 -77.22 40.70
CA MET A 1 -57.04 -77.05 41.37
C MET A 1 -56.20 -76.09 40.52
N TRP A 2 -55.98 -74.89 41.08
CA TRP A 2 -54.98 -73.85 40.77
C TRP A 2 -54.91 -73.12 39.41
N THR A 3 -54.93 -71.81 39.57
CA THR A 3 -54.82 -70.64 38.68
C THR A 3 -53.40 -70.39 38.19
N LYS A 4 -53.25 -69.65 37.08
CA LYS A 4 -52.22 -68.60 37.02
C LYS A 4 -52.58 -67.45 36.09
N GLN A 5 -52.21 -66.28 36.58
CA GLN A 5 -52.66 -64.92 36.29
C GLN A 5 -51.49 -64.11 35.71
N GLY A 6 -51.79 -63.11 34.88
CA GLY A 6 -50.89 -61.98 34.55
C GLY A 6 -49.93 -62.24 33.38
N MET A 7 -49.52 -61.25 32.58
CA MET A 7 -49.44 -59.81 32.80
C MET A 7 -49.46 -59.05 31.45
N ARG A 8 -50.11 -57.88 31.43
CA ARG A 8 -49.96 -56.84 30.41
C ARG A 8 -48.59 -56.20 30.55
N HIS A 9 -47.78 -56.17 29.48
CA HIS A 9 -46.58 -55.34 29.43
C HIS A 9 -46.97 -53.89 29.10
N SER A 10 -46.79 -53.03 30.09
CA SER A 10 -46.91 -51.58 30.02
C SER A 10 -45.74 -50.99 29.22
N SER A 11 -46.06 -50.06 28.33
CA SER A 11 -45.13 -49.24 27.57
C SER A 11 -44.31 -48.34 28.50
N THR A 12 -42.99 -48.51 28.54
CA THR A 12 -42.07 -47.48 29.03
C THR A 12 -41.54 -46.68 27.85
N ARG A 13 -42.20 -45.56 27.54
CA ARG A 13 -41.58 -44.48 26.78
C ARG A 13 -40.49 -43.87 27.66
N LEU A 14 -39.24 -43.94 27.22
CA LEU A 14 -38.16 -43.13 27.75
C LEU A 14 -38.54 -41.67 27.54
N GLY A 15 -38.93 -40.99 28.62
CA GLY A 15 -39.09 -39.55 28.59
C GLY A 15 -37.72 -38.93 28.36
N GLU A 16 -37.49 -38.39 27.17
CA GLU A 16 -36.40 -37.45 26.95
C GLU A 16 -36.55 -36.32 27.96
N ILE A 17 -35.57 -36.22 28.86
CA ILE A 17 -35.49 -35.15 29.84
C ILE A 17 -35.25 -33.85 29.04
N GLN A 18 -36.31 -33.15 28.70
CA GLN A 18 -36.24 -31.78 28.21
C GLN A 18 -35.85 -30.89 29.39
N ARG A 19 -34.54 -30.75 29.62
CA ARG A 19 -33.99 -29.69 30.46
C ARG A 19 -34.17 -28.37 29.71
N GLY A 20 -35.17 -27.59 30.11
CA GLY A 20 -35.32 -26.22 29.64
C GLY A 20 -34.08 -25.38 29.95
N PHE A 21 -33.73 -24.46 29.05
CA PHE A 21 -32.60 -23.54 29.24
C PHE A 21 -32.78 -22.75 30.54
N SER A 22 -31.75 -22.74 31.39
CA SER A 22 -31.73 -21.92 32.59
C SER A 22 -31.63 -20.43 32.20
N ILE A 23 -32.31 -19.54 32.94
CA ILE A 23 -32.24 -18.08 32.75
C ILE A 23 -30.78 -17.60 32.77
N LEU A 24 -29.95 -18.21 33.63
CA LEU A 24 -28.53 -17.88 33.76
C LEU A 24 -27.74 -18.20 32.48
N GLU A 25 -28.09 -19.29 31.81
CA GLU A 25 -27.46 -19.73 30.56
C GLU A 25 -27.86 -18.81 29.39
N MET A 26 -29.11 -18.34 29.38
CA MET A 26 -29.59 -17.27 28.48
C MET A 26 -28.87 -15.93 28.72
N MET A 27 -28.59 -15.57 29.98
CA MET A 27 -27.82 -14.36 30.30
C MET A 27 -26.38 -14.45 29.80
N PHE A 28 -25.69 -15.58 30.00
CA PHE A 28 -24.34 -15.76 29.45
C PHE A 28 -24.34 -15.79 27.92
N ALA A 29 -25.31 -16.45 27.28
CA ALA A 29 -25.43 -16.50 25.84
C ALA A 29 -25.60 -15.10 25.21
N THR A 30 -26.42 -14.24 25.83
CA THR A 30 -26.62 -12.86 25.36
C THR A 30 -25.37 -12.00 25.53
N VAL A 31 -24.61 -12.15 26.61
CA VAL A 31 -23.33 -11.44 26.79
C VAL A 31 -22.31 -11.87 25.74
N ILE A 32 -22.15 -13.18 25.50
CA ILE A 32 -21.23 -13.69 24.48
C ILE A 32 -21.66 -13.19 23.08
N LEU A 33 -22.96 -13.19 22.80
CA LEU A 33 -23.50 -12.69 21.54
C LEU A 33 -23.26 -11.19 21.34
N LEU A 34 -23.45 -10.37 22.39
CA LEU A 34 -23.19 -8.93 22.32
C LEU A 34 -21.71 -8.62 22.10
N VAL A 35 -20.81 -9.32 22.79
CA VAL A 35 -19.36 -9.17 22.58
C VAL A 35 -18.98 -9.57 21.15
N GLY A 36 -19.53 -10.69 20.65
CA GLY A 36 -19.33 -11.13 19.27
C GLY A 36 -19.84 -10.12 18.23
N LEU A 37 -21.01 -9.52 18.47
CA LEU A 37 -21.60 -8.55 17.56
C LEU A 37 -20.78 -7.24 17.51
N VAL A 38 -20.33 -6.74 18.66
CA VAL A 38 -19.45 -5.56 18.73
C VAL A 38 -18.13 -5.83 18.02
N ALA A 39 -17.54 -7.02 18.21
CA ALA A 39 -16.30 -7.40 17.54
C ALA A 39 -16.45 -7.41 16.01
N ILE A 40 -17.56 -7.95 15.47
CA ILE A 40 -17.82 -7.93 14.03
C ILE A 40 -18.07 -6.51 13.52
N ALA A 41 -18.79 -5.68 14.29
CA ALA A 41 -19.12 -4.30 13.91
C ALA A 41 -17.87 -3.43 13.70
N GLN A 42 -16.79 -3.67 14.43
CA GLN A 42 -15.51 -2.96 14.22
C GLN A 42 -14.62 -3.62 13.15
N LEU A 43 -14.67 -4.94 13.00
CA LEU A 43 -13.84 -5.68 12.04
C LEU A 43 -14.23 -5.38 10.59
N VAL A 44 -15.53 -5.20 10.30
CA VAL A 44 -15.98 -4.92 8.93
C VAL A 44 -15.46 -3.57 8.42
N PRO A 45 -15.65 -2.42 9.10
CA PRO A 45 -15.07 -1.15 8.66
C PRO A 45 -13.54 -1.17 8.59
N ALA A 46 -12.88 -1.82 9.57
CA ALA A 46 -11.43 -1.94 9.57
C ALA A 46 -10.92 -2.71 8.34
N SER A 47 -11.56 -3.83 7.99
CA SER A 47 -11.18 -4.60 6.80
C SER A 47 -11.41 -3.84 5.49
N ILE A 48 -12.49 -3.06 5.39
CA ILE A 48 -12.76 -2.19 4.23
C ILE A 48 -11.66 -1.15 4.08
N LEU A 49 -11.27 -0.49 5.18
CA LEU A 49 -10.22 0.52 5.19
C LEU A 49 -8.87 -0.09 4.76
N LEU A 50 -8.49 -1.24 5.33
CA LEU A 50 -7.26 -1.95 4.97
C LEU A 50 -7.25 -2.39 3.50
N ASN A 51 -8.37 -2.91 2.99
CA ASN A 51 -8.45 -3.31 1.59
C ASN A 51 -8.37 -2.11 0.64
N HIS A 52 -9.02 -1.00 0.98
CA HIS A 52 -8.91 0.24 0.23
C HIS A 52 -7.46 0.75 0.18
N GLN A 53 -6.76 0.71 1.31
CA GLN A 53 -5.34 1.08 1.39
C GLN A 53 -4.45 0.15 0.57
N ASN A 54 -4.62 -1.17 0.68
CA ASN A 54 -3.85 -2.12 -0.12
C ASN A 54 -4.02 -1.90 -1.62
N ARG A 55 -5.21 -1.50 -2.07
CA ARG A 55 -5.46 -1.15 -3.47
C ARG A 55 -4.67 0.09 -3.89
N LEU A 56 -4.62 1.12 -3.04
CA LEU A 56 -3.88 2.36 -3.28
C LEU A 56 -2.37 2.14 -3.29
N ASP A 57 -1.84 1.31 -2.39
CA ASP A 57 -0.42 0.97 -2.37
C ASP A 57 -0.03 0.15 -3.61
N SER A 58 -0.93 -0.76 -4.04
CA SER A 58 -0.71 -1.54 -5.26
C SER A 58 -0.69 -0.65 -6.51
N SER A 59 -1.60 0.32 -6.63
CA SER A 59 -1.56 1.27 -7.75
C SER A 59 -0.35 2.20 -7.69
N ALA A 60 -0.01 2.71 -6.51
CA ALA A 60 1.20 3.52 -6.30
C ALA A 60 2.47 2.74 -6.69
N LEU A 61 2.56 1.46 -6.36
CA LEU A 61 3.66 0.58 -6.75
C LEU A 61 3.73 0.39 -8.27
N VAL A 62 2.60 0.16 -8.94
CA VAL A 62 2.56 0.02 -10.40
C VAL A 62 3.02 1.31 -11.08
N PHE A 63 2.60 2.48 -10.57
CA PHE A 63 3.09 3.76 -11.07
C PHE A 63 4.58 3.94 -10.83
N ALA A 64 5.06 3.61 -9.63
CA ALA A 64 6.49 3.68 -9.31
C ALA A 64 7.33 2.81 -10.23
N GLN A 65 6.90 1.56 -10.47
CA GLN A 65 7.59 0.62 -11.35
C GLN A 65 7.63 1.14 -12.79
N ARG A 66 6.48 1.57 -13.31
CA ARG A 66 6.38 2.12 -14.67
C ARG A 66 7.26 3.34 -14.88
N GLU A 67 7.28 4.26 -13.91
CA GLU A 67 8.10 5.47 -13.97
C GLU A 67 9.60 5.12 -13.93
N LEU A 68 9.98 4.24 -13.00
CA LEU A 68 11.36 3.78 -12.87
C LEU A 68 11.83 3.05 -14.13
N ASP A 69 11.01 2.19 -14.72
CA ASP A 69 11.30 1.49 -15.98
C ASP A 69 11.54 2.47 -17.14
N PHE A 70 10.76 3.55 -17.21
CA PHE A 70 10.97 4.60 -18.18
C PHE A 70 12.30 5.34 -17.94
N MET A 71 12.60 5.70 -16.69
CA MET A 71 13.84 6.41 -16.33
C MET A 71 15.10 5.59 -16.61
N ILE A 72 15.11 4.30 -16.29
CA ILE A 72 16.27 3.42 -16.57
C ILE A 72 16.45 3.15 -18.06
N GLY A 73 15.37 3.25 -18.84
CA GLY A 73 15.42 3.14 -20.30
C GLY A 73 16.09 4.35 -20.98
N GLN A 74 16.28 5.46 -20.26
CA GLN A 74 16.91 6.65 -20.82
C GLN A 74 18.43 6.48 -20.97
N PRO A 75 19.05 7.05 -22.03
CA PRO A 75 20.50 7.02 -22.18
C PRO A 75 21.21 7.64 -20.96
N LEU A 76 22.30 7.03 -20.49
CA LEU A 76 23.07 7.52 -19.34
C LEU A 76 23.56 8.98 -19.51
N ILE A 77 23.80 9.42 -20.74
CA ILE A 77 24.24 10.79 -21.05
C ILE A 77 23.13 11.83 -20.93
N LEU A 78 21.87 11.41 -20.97
CA LEU A 78 20.72 12.31 -20.97
C LEU A 78 20.52 12.86 -19.56
N THR A 79 20.51 14.18 -19.40
CA THR A 79 20.39 14.83 -18.09
C THR A 79 18.96 15.21 -17.74
N SER A 80 18.06 15.19 -18.71
CA SER A 80 16.64 15.48 -18.53
C SER A 80 15.83 15.03 -19.75
N PHE A 81 14.52 14.89 -19.58
CA PHE A 81 13.58 14.60 -20.64
C PHE A 81 12.32 15.47 -20.50
N THR A 82 11.52 15.54 -21.56
CA THR A 82 10.18 16.14 -21.54
C THR A 82 9.17 15.09 -22.01
N ASP A 83 7.96 15.17 -21.48
CA ASP A 83 6.87 14.31 -21.92
C ASP A 83 5.67 15.18 -22.34
N PRO A 84 5.37 15.27 -23.66
CA PRO A 84 4.21 15.99 -24.14
C PRO A 84 2.87 15.41 -23.65
N GLN A 85 2.83 14.13 -23.29
CA GLN A 85 1.60 13.44 -22.87
C GLN A 85 1.30 13.61 -21.38
N GLY A 86 2.24 14.10 -20.57
CA GLY A 86 2.00 14.29 -19.15
C GLY A 86 2.04 13.00 -18.31
N VAL A 87 2.60 11.91 -18.84
CA VAL A 87 2.51 10.57 -18.28
C VAL A 87 3.69 10.27 -17.35
N TYR A 88 4.92 10.51 -17.82
CA TYR A 88 6.16 10.28 -17.08
C TYR A 88 6.79 11.59 -16.58
N CYS A 89 6.37 12.70 -17.16
CA CYS A 89 6.74 14.05 -16.74
C CYS A 89 5.55 14.96 -17.00
N PRO A 90 5.29 16.01 -16.21
CA PRO A 90 4.18 16.91 -16.48
C PRO A 90 4.27 17.50 -17.88
N GLY A 91 3.12 17.59 -18.55
CA GLY A 91 3.02 18.09 -19.92
C GLY A 91 3.71 19.44 -20.07
N GLY A 92 4.71 19.52 -20.95
CA GLY A 92 5.47 20.76 -21.21
C GLY A 92 6.49 21.13 -20.13
N SER A 93 6.68 20.30 -19.09
CA SER A 93 7.73 20.45 -18.10
C SER A 93 8.92 19.53 -18.40
N THR A 94 10.06 19.84 -17.78
CA THR A 94 11.28 19.05 -17.89
C THR A 94 11.48 18.23 -16.62
N CYS A 95 11.78 16.95 -16.76
CA CYS A 95 12.09 16.06 -15.66
C CYS A 95 13.57 15.70 -15.71
N ASN A 96 14.28 15.95 -14.62
CA ASN A 96 15.72 15.81 -14.55
C ASN A 96 16.11 14.35 -14.28
N LEU A 97 17.19 13.90 -14.92
CA LEU A 97 17.79 12.57 -14.75
C LEU A 97 19.20 12.66 -14.14
N GLY A 98 19.53 13.81 -13.56
CA GLY A 98 20.84 14.09 -12.97
C GLY A 98 21.92 14.46 -14.00
N THR A 99 22.85 15.29 -13.55
CA THR A 99 24.03 15.76 -14.29
C THR A 99 25.29 15.04 -13.80
N PRO A 100 26.34 14.89 -14.64
CA PRO A 100 27.60 14.28 -14.21
C PRO A 100 28.35 15.10 -13.14
N VAL A 101 27.96 16.36 -12.91
CA VAL A 101 28.56 17.23 -11.90
C VAL A 101 27.43 17.85 -11.06
N PRO A 102 27.47 17.73 -9.71
CA PRO A 102 28.46 17.00 -8.92
C PRO A 102 28.29 15.47 -9.01
N ALA A 103 29.40 14.76 -9.24
CA ALA A 103 29.41 13.31 -9.29
C ALA A 103 29.29 12.69 -7.89
N ASN A 104 28.69 11.50 -7.81
CA ASN A 104 28.53 10.71 -6.58
C ASN A 104 27.83 11.45 -5.44
N GLN A 105 26.97 12.42 -5.78
CA GLN A 105 26.12 13.13 -4.84
C GLN A 105 24.65 12.92 -5.22
N VAL A 106 23.78 12.97 -4.21
CA VAL A 106 22.33 12.94 -4.40
C VAL A 106 21.91 14.23 -5.08
N GLN A 107 21.25 14.10 -6.22
CA GLN A 107 20.65 15.20 -6.95
C GLN A 107 19.14 15.00 -7.00
N GLY A 108 18.38 16.09 -6.84
CA GLY A 108 16.92 16.06 -6.90
C GLY A 108 16.25 16.09 -5.56
N SER A 109 15.16 15.32 -5.41
CA SER A 109 14.36 15.30 -4.17
C SER A 109 15.23 14.89 -2.96
N PRO A 110 14.98 15.43 -1.76
CA PRO A 110 15.79 15.09 -0.60
C PRO A 110 15.64 13.60 -0.27
N VAL A 111 16.74 12.95 0.08
CA VAL A 111 16.78 11.54 0.45
C VAL A 111 17.15 11.42 1.93
N VAL A 112 16.38 10.64 2.67
CA VAL A 112 16.66 10.26 4.05
C VAL A 112 17.07 8.78 4.09
N VAL A 113 18.03 8.44 4.95
CA VAL A 113 18.40 7.05 5.19
C VAL A 113 17.71 6.56 6.45
N PHE A 114 16.87 5.54 6.32
CA PHE A 114 16.21 4.88 7.45
C PHE A 114 16.44 3.38 7.33
N ASN A 115 16.89 2.73 8.42
CA ASN A 115 17.22 1.29 8.42
C ASN A 115 18.12 0.86 7.25
N ASN A 116 19.16 1.65 6.94
CA ASN A 116 20.10 1.40 5.84
C ASN A 116 19.47 1.43 4.42
N GLN A 117 18.23 1.88 4.28
CA GLN A 117 17.56 2.09 3.00
C GLN A 117 17.48 3.59 2.70
N ALA A 118 17.63 3.96 1.44
CA ALA A 118 17.51 5.34 0.99
C ALA A 118 16.04 5.58 0.57
N LEU A 119 15.37 6.55 1.20
CA LEU A 119 13.98 6.89 0.93
C LEU A 119 13.86 8.36 0.55
N ILE A 120 12.88 8.68 -0.30
CA ILE A 120 12.55 10.07 -0.57
C ILE A 120 11.89 10.69 0.67
N ASP A 121 12.37 11.87 1.06
CA ASP A 121 11.73 12.69 2.06
C ASP A 121 10.58 13.50 1.45
N PHE A 122 9.39 13.27 1.99
CA PHE A 122 8.15 13.92 1.60
C PHE A 122 7.72 15.05 2.56
N SER A 123 8.60 15.45 3.49
CA SER A 123 8.36 16.53 4.45
C SER A 123 8.05 17.88 3.79
N ASN A 124 8.69 18.18 2.66
CA ASN A 124 8.36 19.34 1.84
C ASN A 124 7.04 19.07 1.07
N PRO A 125 5.93 19.79 1.34
CA PRO A 125 4.65 19.52 0.68
C PRO A 125 4.66 19.78 -0.82
N ASN A 126 5.51 20.70 -1.30
CA ASN A 126 5.51 21.15 -2.70
C ASN A 126 6.50 20.38 -3.59
N GLY A 127 7.35 19.54 -3.01
CA GLY A 127 8.41 18.86 -3.75
C GLY A 127 9.47 19.82 -4.29
N ILE A 128 10.28 19.34 -5.24
CA ILE A 128 11.33 20.11 -5.91
C ILE A 128 11.02 20.16 -7.40
N ALA A 129 11.01 21.36 -7.98
CA ALA A 129 10.74 21.55 -9.40
C ALA A 129 11.65 20.66 -10.27
N ASN A 130 11.08 20.05 -11.31
CA ASN A 130 11.74 19.12 -12.24
C ASN A 130 12.26 17.81 -11.61
N TRP A 131 11.97 17.55 -10.34
CA TRP A 131 12.34 16.35 -9.57
C TRP A 131 11.17 15.72 -8.80
N SER A 132 10.00 16.33 -8.97
CA SER A 132 8.73 15.86 -8.43
C SER A 132 7.59 16.35 -9.30
N PHE A 133 6.51 15.58 -9.33
CA PHE A 133 5.24 16.02 -9.87
C PHE A 133 4.08 15.28 -9.23
N THR A 134 2.88 15.78 -9.47
CA THR A 134 1.66 15.06 -9.14
C THR A 134 1.05 14.47 -10.38
N TYR A 135 0.61 13.22 -10.28
CA TYR A 135 -0.06 12.51 -11.35
C TYR A 135 -1.45 12.10 -10.87
N GLN A 136 -2.45 12.39 -11.70
CA GLN A 136 -3.79 11.90 -11.54
C GLN A 136 -4.08 11.04 -12.77
N ASP A 137 -4.48 9.79 -12.56
CA ASP A 137 -4.90 8.95 -13.67
C ASP A 137 -6.18 9.54 -14.28
N PRO A 138 -6.18 9.95 -15.56
CA PRO A 138 -7.36 10.52 -16.20
C PRO A 138 -8.52 9.53 -16.31
N ASN A 139 -8.27 8.23 -16.14
CA ASN A 139 -9.28 7.18 -16.18
C ASN A 139 -9.82 6.82 -14.78
N ASP A 140 -9.27 7.41 -13.71
CA ASP A 140 -9.73 7.14 -12.35
C ASP A 140 -10.91 8.04 -11.97
N PRO A 141 -12.14 7.49 -11.82
CA PRO A 141 -13.31 8.27 -11.45
C PRO A 141 -13.25 8.80 -10.02
N SER A 142 -12.38 8.25 -9.16
CA SER A 142 -12.18 8.75 -7.79
C SER A 142 -11.28 9.97 -7.72
N GLY A 143 -10.58 10.28 -8.81
CA GLY A 143 -9.67 11.41 -8.90
C GLY A 143 -8.48 11.31 -7.95
N THR A 144 -7.99 10.10 -7.68
CA THR A 144 -6.86 9.91 -6.78
C THR A 144 -5.59 10.48 -7.40
N THR A 145 -4.95 11.41 -6.69
CA THR A 145 -3.68 12.01 -7.09
C THR A 145 -2.51 11.37 -6.33
N TYR A 146 -1.43 11.08 -7.05
CA TYR A 146 -0.17 10.58 -6.51
C TYR A 146 0.92 11.65 -6.59
N ASP A 147 1.71 11.77 -5.54
CA ASP A 147 2.92 12.59 -5.45
C ASP A 147 4.12 11.69 -5.78
N ILE A 148 4.75 11.97 -6.92
CA ILE A 148 5.88 11.21 -7.46
C ILE A 148 7.11 12.08 -7.33
N ARG A 149 8.17 11.52 -6.72
CA ARG A 149 9.41 12.24 -6.44
C ARG A 149 10.59 11.33 -6.64
N TRP A 150 11.68 11.87 -7.17
CA TRP A 150 12.88 11.07 -7.34
C TRP A 150 14.14 11.86 -7.05
N ALA A 151 15.19 11.08 -6.79
CA ALA A 151 16.55 11.53 -6.67
C ALA A 151 17.45 10.63 -7.50
N VAL A 152 18.55 11.19 -7.99
CA VAL A 152 19.53 10.47 -8.80
C VAL A 152 20.91 10.69 -8.23
N ILE A 153 21.70 9.61 -8.15
CA ILE A 153 23.12 9.66 -7.89
C ILE A 153 23.83 9.27 -9.18
N VAL A 154 24.54 10.23 -9.78
CA VAL A 154 25.28 10.02 -11.03
C VAL A 154 26.74 9.68 -10.71
N THR A 155 27.20 8.53 -11.16
CA THR A 155 28.61 8.12 -11.03
C THR A 155 29.39 8.49 -12.28
N ALA A 156 30.34 9.39 -12.14
CA ALA A 156 31.23 9.85 -13.21
C ALA A 156 32.63 10.14 -12.65
N ASN A 157 33.68 9.83 -13.43
CA ASN A 157 35.07 10.13 -13.10
C ASN A 157 35.62 11.16 -14.10
N ASN A 158 35.24 12.44 -13.95
CA ASN A 158 35.65 13.55 -14.82
C ASN A 158 35.35 13.34 -16.32
N GLY A 159 34.32 12.56 -16.63
CA GLY A 159 33.95 12.16 -17.99
C GLY A 159 32.45 11.87 -18.11
N PRO A 160 31.98 11.21 -19.18
CA PRO A 160 30.57 10.88 -19.33
C PRO A 160 30.09 9.98 -18.18
N PRO A 161 28.79 10.06 -17.80
CA PRO A 161 28.20 9.19 -16.78
C PRO A 161 28.48 7.72 -17.05
N SER A 162 28.97 7.02 -16.04
CA SER A 162 29.25 5.57 -16.07
C SER A 162 28.11 4.75 -15.46
N ALA A 163 27.41 5.33 -14.47
CA ALA A 163 26.22 4.76 -13.87
C ALA A 163 25.28 5.85 -13.35
N LYS A 164 24.01 5.50 -13.18
CA LYS A 164 23.00 6.28 -12.48
C LYS A 164 22.22 5.38 -11.53
N ARG A 165 22.13 5.78 -10.27
CA ARG A 165 21.22 5.17 -9.30
C ARG A 165 20.01 6.07 -9.15
N PHE A 166 18.82 5.52 -9.34
CA PHE A 166 17.54 6.20 -9.21
C PHE A 166 16.88 5.75 -7.91
N ILE A 167 16.48 6.71 -7.08
CA ILE A 167 15.66 6.50 -5.89
C ILE A 167 14.34 7.19 -6.18
N LEU A 168 13.27 6.44 -6.28
CA LEU A 168 11.93 6.92 -6.62
C LEU A 168 10.99 6.67 -5.45
N GLY A 169 10.26 7.69 -5.05
CA GLY A 169 9.20 7.62 -4.05
C GLY A 169 7.86 7.96 -4.68
N VAL A 170 6.82 7.21 -4.32
CA VAL A 170 5.43 7.48 -4.71
C VAL A 170 4.52 7.36 -3.49
N ARG A 171 3.61 8.33 -3.33
CA ARG A 171 2.53 8.27 -2.33
C ARG A 171 1.25 8.91 -2.84
N GLN A 172 0.13 8.64 -2.19
CA GLN A 172 -1.10 9.39 -2.44
C GLN A 172 -1.02 10.80 -1.82
N VAL A 173 -1.46 11.82 -2.58
CA VAL A 173 -1.61 13.20 -2.08
C VAL A 173 -2.72 13.24 -1.03
N GLY A 174 -2.50 13.95 0.08
CA GLY A 174 -3.44 14.00 1.20
C GLY A 174 -3.44 12.77 2.11
N GLY A 175 -2.68 11.73 1.77
CA GLY A 175 -2.46 10.52 2.57
C GLY A 175 -1.36 10.67 3.63
N SER A 176 -1.28 11.80 4.33
CA SER A 176 -0.26 12.06 5.37
C SER A 176 -0.50 11.29 6.67
N GLY A 177 -0.80 9.99 6.56
CA GLY A 177 -1.02 9.08 7.67
C GLY A 177 0.23 8.30 8.07
N TYR A 178 0.04 7.25 8.87
CA TYR A 178 1.07 6.37 9.43
C TYR A 178 1.82 5.48 8.41
N PHE A 179 1.52 5.59 7.11
CA PHE A 179 1.99 4.65 6.11
C PHE A 179 3.11 5.25 5.27
N GLN A 180 4.13 4.43 5.05
CA GLN A 180 5.35 4.84 4.36
C GLN A 180 5.09 4.97 2.86
N PRO A 181 5.72 5.95 2.18
CA PRO A 181 5.68 6.02 0.73
C PRO A 181 6.28 4.75 0.12
N ILE A 182 5.75 4.32 -1.03
CA ILE A 182 6.40 3.29 -1.84
C ILE A 182 7.72 3.87 -2.33
N THR A 183 8.82 3.18 -2.01
CA THR A 183 10.17 3.58 -2.44
C THR A 183 10.77 2.46 -3.28
N LEU A 184 11.23 2.79 -4.48
CA LEU A 184 12.01 1.92 -5.34
C LEU A 184 13.41 2.51 -5.53
N ASP A 185 14.41 1.64 -5.57
CA ASP A 185 15.81 2.00 -5.74
C ASP A 185 16.45 1.06 -6.74
N THR A 186 17.06 1.61 -7.78
CA THR A 186 17.69 0.84 -8.85
C THR A 186 18.94 1.54 -9.34
N MET A 187 19.83 0.79 -9.99
CA MET A 187 20.98 1.35 -10.68
C MET A 187 21.10 0.81 -12.10
N VAL A 188 21.50 1.69 -13.01
CA VAL A 188 21.89 1.36 -14.37
C VAL A 188 23.35 1.78 -14.58
N ALA A 189 24.15 0.89 -15.15
CA ALA A 189 25.56 1.11 -15.44
C ALA A 189 25.86 0.67 -16.88
N ARG A 190 26.92 1.22 -17.45
CA ARG A 190 27.46 0.81 -18.77
C ARG A 190 28.10 -0.57 -18.70
#